data_AF-A0A534EW97-F1
#
_entry.id   AF-A0A534EW97-F1
#
_cell.length_a   1.000
_cell.length_b   1.000
_cell.length_c   1.000
_cell.angle_alpha   90.00
_cell.angle_beta   90.00
_cell.angle_gamma   90.00
#
_symmetry.space_group_name_H-M   'P 1'
#
loop_
_entity.id
_entity.type
_entity.pdbx_description
1 polymer ?
#
loop_
_entity_poly.entity_id
_entity_poly.type
_entity_poly.pdbx_seq_one_letter_code
_entity_poly.pdbx_strand_id
1 'polypeptide(L)'
;MSAHGLSTRAAGRAAIHEAQSPADRGVAERLQALDWQRISQDLDEHGNAIIGGVLVPSQCRVVSRWYTDDALFRSRVVMSSHGFGRGEYKYFSDPLPPLVSTLRAVFYPQLAPLANCWNERLRVAVRYPSEHPQFLARCHEAGQTRPTPLLLAYGAGDYNCLHQDL
;
A
#
# COMPACT_ATOMS: atom_id res chain seq x y z
N MET A 1 24.79 -44.93 -18.79
CA MET A 1 25.70 -44.46 -17.73
C MET A 1 25.68 -42.94 -17.74
N SER A 2 25.28 -42.37 -16.60
CA SER A 2 25.41 -40.99 -16.09
C SER A 2 25.11 -39.81 -17.03
N ALA A 3 24.08 -38.99 -16.88
CA ALA A 3 23.53 -38.23 -15.74
C ALA A 3 24.30 -36.94 -15.37
N HIS A 4 23.52 -35.86 -15.20
CA HIS A 4 23.77 -34.55 -14.55
C HIS A 4 24.33 -33.43 -15.47
N GLY A 5 23.86 -32.18 -15.41
CA GLY A 5 23.18 -31.49 -14.30
C GLY A 5 22.06 -30.55 -14.74
N LEU A 6 20.95 -30.64 -14.02
CA LEU A 6 19.93 -29.59 -13.91
C LEU A 6 20.51 -28.47 -13.04
N SER A 7 20.61 -27.26 -13.60
CA SER A 7 20.97 -26.06 -12.85
C SER A 7 19.75 -25.51 -12.11
N THR A 8 19.82 -25.63 -10.79
CA THR A 8 18.89 -25.17 -9.77
C THR A 8 18.63 -23.66 -9.85
N ARG A 9 17.42 -23.25 -10.27
CA ARG A 9 16.83 -21.93 -9.96
C ARG A 9 15.55 -22.14 -9.15
N ALA A 10 15.70 -22.68 -7.95
CA ALA A 10 14.62 -22.84 -6.98
C ALA A 10 15.14 -22.45 -5.59
N ALA A 11 15.46 -21.17 -5.39
CA ALA A 11 15.87 -20.62 -4.10
C ALA A 11 15.44 -19.15 -3.91
N GLY A 12 14.35 -18.73 -4.56
CA GLY A 12 13.81 -17.35 -4.45
C GLY A 12 12.32 -17.27 -4.10
N ARG A 13 11.69 -18.41 -3.75
CA ARG A 13 10.23 -18.50 -3.59
C ARG A 13 9.76 -18.85 -2.17
N ALA A 14 10.68 -18.93 -1.22
CA ALA A 14 10.43 -19.36 0.16
C ALA A 14 10.70 -18.23 1.16
N ALA A 15 9.95 -17.13 1.08
CA ALA A 15 9.90 -16.10 2.13
C ALA A 15 8.63 -15.20 2.08
N ILE A 16 7.55 -15.65 1.44
CA ILE A 16 6.29 -14.87 1.33
C ILE A 16 5.05 -15.69 1.72
N HIS A 17 5.25 -16.87 2.32
CA HIS A 17 4.15 -17.72 2.78
C HIS A 17 4.22 -17.87 4.30
N GLU A 18 3.81 -16.82 5.00
CA GLU A 18 3.15 -16.97 6.29
C GLU A 18 2.15 -15.81 6.42
N ALA A 19 0.89 -16.12 6.14
CA ALA A 19 -0.19 -15.33 6.68
C ALA A 19 -0.08 -15.36 8.21
N GLN A 20 -0.21 -14.19 8.83
CA GLN A 20 -0.39 -13.98 10.28
C GLN A 20 0.87 -13.95 11.16
N SER A 21 1.85 -13.11 10.85
CA SER A 21 2.78 -12.69 11.90
C SER A 21 1.99 -11.98 13.03
N PRO A 22 2.26 -12.23 14.33
CA PRO A 22 1.65 -11.51 15.44
C PRO A 22 1.73 -9.99 15.31
N ALA A 23 2.76 -9.50 14.60
CA ALA A 23 2.95 -8.10 14.29
C ALA A 23 1.81 -7.51 13.43
N ASP A 24 1.28 -8.26 12.47
CA ASP A 24 0.22 -7.79 11.57
C ASP A 24 -1.14 -7.75 12.26
N ARG A 25 -1.43 -8.75 13.13
CA ARG A 25 -2.65 -8.75 13.96
C ARG A 25 -2.74 -7.53 14.86
N GLY A 26 -1.64 -7.16 15.52
CA GLY A 26 -1.61 -5.95 16.34
C GLY A 26 -1.86 -4.66 15.55
N VAL A 27 -1.51 -4.61 14.26
CA VAL A 27 -1.81 -3.44 13.41
C VAL A 27 -3.29 -3.34 13.11
N ALA A 28 -3.94 -4.46 12.76
CA ALA A 28 -5.37 -4.49 12.51
C ALA A 28 -6.16 -4.03 13.75
N GLU A 29 -5.81 -4.55 14.93
CA GLU A 29 -6.43 -4.15 16.20
C GLU A 29 -6.27 -2.65 16.48
N ARG A 30 -5.05 -2.11 16.31
CA ARG A 30 -4.79 -0.67 16.50
C ARG A 30 -5.60 0.19 15.55
N LEU A 31 -5.72 -0.21 14.27
CA LEU A 31 -6.50 0.51 13.27
C LEU A 31 -8.00 0.45 13.56
N GLN A 32 -8.53 -0.70 13.99
CA GLN A 32 -9.92 -0.85 14.37
C GLN A 32 -10.27 -0.03 15.62
N ALA A 33 -9.31 0.18 16.52
CA ALA A 33 -9.48 0.98 17.73
C ALA A 33 -9.32 2.51 17.52
N LEU A 34 -9.01 2.97 16.30
CA LEU A 34 -8.95 4.40 16.01
C LEU A 34 -10.33 5.05 16.12
N ASP A 35 -10.34 6.33 16.49
CA ASP A 35 -11.54 7.16 16.46
C ASP A 35 -11.89 7.52 15.00
N TRP A 36 -12.57 6.59 14.32
CA TRP A 36 -13.00 6.75 12.94
C TRP A 36 -14.01 7.87 12.74
N GLN A 37 -14.77 8.22 13.77
CA GLN A 37 -15.67 9.35 13.72
C GLN A 37 -14.89 10.66 13.62
N ARG A 38 -13.92 10.88 14.51
CA ARG A 38 -13.03 12.04 14.47
C ARG A 38 -12.23 12.09 13.16
N ILE A 39 -11.67 10.96 12.72
CA ILE A 39 -10.92 10.89 11.46
C ILE A 39 -11.80 11.29 10.27
N SER A 40 -13.05 10.82 10.22
CA SER A 40 -13.96 11.17 9.13
C SER A 40 -14.35 12.65 9.15
N GLN A 41 -14.52 13.24 10.34
CA GLN A 41 -14.77 14.68 10.51
C GLN A 41 -13.59 15.52 10.04
N ASP A 42 -12.36 15.18 10.46
CA ASP A 42 -11.13 15.86 10.01
C ASP A 42 -11.01 15.81 8.48
N LEU A 43 -11.29 14.64 7.87
CA LEU A 43 -11.30 14.48 6.42
C LEU A 43 -12.35 15.36 5.73
N ASP A 44 -13.57 15.44 6.27
CA ASP A 44 -14.65 16.29 5.74
C ASP A 44 -14.30 17.79 5.84
N GLU A 45 -13.76 18.24 6.97
CA GLU A 45 -13.54 19.65 7.27
C GLU A 45 -12.23 20.20 6.69
N HIS A 46 -11.19 19.37 6.63
CA HIS A 46 -9.83 19.80 6.30
C HIS A 46 -9.23 19.10 5.07
N GLY A 47 -9.90 18.10 4.52
CA GLY A 47 -9.39 17.29 3.42
C GLY A 47 -8.23 16.37 3.82
N ASN A 48 -7.88 16.29 5.11
CA ASN A 48 -6.82 15.44 5.63
C ASN A 48 -7.05 15.13 7.12
N ALA A 49 -6.52 14.00 7.60
CA ALA A 49 -6.55 13.62 9.00
C ALA A 49 -5.21 13.03 9.44
N ILE A 50 -4.74 13.40 10.63
CA ILE A 50 -3.54 12.82 11.23
C ILE A 50 -3.93 11.67 12.16
N ILE A 51 -3.31 10.52 11.94
CA ILE A 51 -3.43 9.34 12.80
C ILE A 51 -2.06 8.93 13.32
N GLY A 52 -1.98 8.69 14.63
CA GLY A 52 -0.77 8.25 15.31
C GLY A 52 -0.75 6.75 15.54
N GLY A 53 0.44 6.17 15.69
CA GLY A 53 0.59 4.82 16.26
C GLY A 53 0.10 3.65 15.40
N VAL A 54 -0.14 3.86 14.09
CA VAL A 54 -0.51 2.78 13.17
C VAL A 54 0.55 1.66 13.19
N LEU A 55 1.81 2.06 13.02
CA LEU A 55 2.97 1.18 13.12
C LEU A 55 3.77 1.49 14.38
N VAL A 56 4.23 0.44 15.06
CA VAL A 56 5.17 0.60 16.18
C VAL A 56 6.60 0.80 15.63
N PRO A 57 7.54 1.38 16.42
CA PRO A 57 8.89 1.68 15.92
C PRO A 57 9.65 0.49 15.32
N SER A 58 9.45 -0.72 15.84
CA SER A 58 10.05 -1.94 15.28
C SER A 58 9.53 -2.25 13.87
N GLN A 59 8.23 -2.04 13.63
CA GLN A 59 7.62 -2.22 12.31
C GLN A 59 8.11 -1.15 11.33
N CYS A 60 8.21 0.11 11.74
CA CYS A 60 8.77 1.17 10.90
C CYS A 60 10.20 0.84 10.43
N ARG A 61 11.03 0.27 11.32
CA ARG A 61 12.38 -0.19 10.96
C ARG A 61 12.37 -1.33 9.96
N VAL A 62 11.44 -2.27 10.08
CA VAL A 62 11.28 -3.37 9.10
C VAL A 62 10.86 -2.81 7.74
N VAL A 63 9.82 -1.97 7.69
CA VAL A 63 9.34 -1.36 6.44
C VAL A 63 10.44 -0.55 5.75
N SER A 64 11.22 0.22 6.51
CA SER A 64 12.34 1.00 5.96
C SER A 64 13.40 0.12 5.30
N ARG A 65 13.69 -1.06 5.87
CA ARG A 65 14.66 -2.01 5.32
C ARG A 65 14.18 -2.70 4.05
N TRP A 66 12.87 -2.78 3.80
CA TRP A 66 12.36 -3.34 2.55
C TRP A 66 12.87 -2.59 1.34
N TYR A 67 13.16 -1.30 1.44
CA TYR A 67 13.62 -0.50 0.30
C TYR A 67 14.88 -1.07 -0.37
N THR A 68 15.76 -1.72 0.39
CA THR A 68 17.00 -2.35 -0.12
C THR A 68 16.80 -3.76 -0.69
N ASP A 69 15.61 -4.35 -0.54
CA ASP A 69 15.28 -5.67 -1.06
C ASP A 69 14.55 -5.54 -2.41
N ASP A 70 15.32 -5.56 -3.50
CA ASP A 70 14.78 -5.40 -4.85
C ASP A 70 13.79 -6.51 -5.24
N ALA A 71 13.81 -7.68 -4.59
CA ALA A 71 12.90 -8.78 -4.91
C ALA A 71 11.44 -8.47 -4.55
N LEU A 72 11.20 -7.52 -3.64
CA LEU A 72 9.86 -7.08 -3.24
C LEU A 72 9.19 -6.18 -4.27
N PHE A 73 9.92 -5.69 -5.28
CA PHE A 73 9.44 -4.64 -6.17
C PHE A 73 9.44 -5.07 -7.63
N ARG A 74 8.43 -4.62 -8.38
CA ARG A 74 8.31 -4.89 -9.82
C ARG A 74 8.96 -3.81 -10.68
N SER A 75 9.08 -2.60 -10.14
CA SER A 75 9.62 -1.46 -10.86
C SER A 75 10.12 -0.40 -9.89
N ARG A 76 11.08 0.40 -10.36
CA ARG A 76 11.66 1.56 -9.69
C ARG A 76 11.47 2.78 -10.58
N VAL A 77 11.13 3.90 -9.99
CA VAL A 77 11.06 5.20 -10.64
C VAL A 77 12.04 6.13 -9.97
N VAL A 78 12.95 6.67 -10.76
CA VAL A 78 13.84 7.77 -10.36
C VAL A 78 13.10 9.07 -10.70
N MET A 79 12.72 9.82 -9.67
CA MET A 79 11.79 10.96 -9.80
C MET A 79 12.35 12.07 -10.68
N SER A 80 13.67 12.31 -10.59
CA SER A 80 14.36 13.34 -11.38
C SER A 80 14.28 13.10 -12.89
N SER A 81 14.16 11.83 -13.31
CA SER A 81 14.03 11.47 -14.73
C SER A 81 12.66 11.78 -15.32
N HIS A 82 11.67 12.11 -14.48
CA HIS A 82 10.26 12.29 -14.87
C HIS A 82 9.71 13.68 -14.50
N GLY A 83 10.55 14.58 -13.97
CA GLY A 83 10.10 15.89 -13.51
C GLY A 83 9.30 15.86 -12.20
N PHE A 84 9.27 14.73 -11.49
CA PHE A 84 8.51 14.56 -10.25
C PHE A 84 9.25 15.07 -9.00
N GLY A 85 10.44 15.66 -9.17
CA GLY A 85 11.28 16.18 -8.09
C GLY A 85 12.58 15.39 -7.96
N ARG A 86 13.04 15.16 -6.74
CA ARG A 86 14.26 14.40 -6.43
C ARG A 86 13.97 13.30 -5.42
N GLY A 87 14.64 12.17 -5.57
CA GLY A 87 14.36 10.94 -4.83
C GLY A 87 13.87 9.83 -5.75
N GLU A 88 13.34 8.77 -5.15
CA GLU A 88 12.91 7.59 -5.87
C GLU A 88 11.81 6.83 -5.15
N TYR A 89 11.04 6.07 -5.93
CA TYR A 89 10.06 5.16 -5.39
C TYR A 89 10.05 3.83 -6.13
N LYS A 90 9.66 2.78 -5.41
CA LYS A 90 9.53 1.42 -5.96
C LYS A 90 8.12 0.92 -5.77
N TYR A 91 7.54 0.35 -6.82
CA TYR A 91 6.23 -0.30 -6.72
C TYR A 91 6.38 -1.76 -6.32
N PHE A 92 5.60 -2.20 -5.33
CA PHE A 92 5.64 -3.59 -4.87
C PHE A 92 5.22 -4.59 -5.97
N SER A 93 5.79 -5.78 -5.93
CA SER A 93 5.32 -6.94 -6.69
C SER A 93 4.08 -7.56 -6.05
N ASP A 94 3.41 -8.45 -6.79
CA ASP A 94 2.43 -9.38 -6.22
C ASP A 94 3.14 -10.72 -5.90
N PRO A 95 2.86 -11.36 -4.74
CA PRO A 95 1.98 -10.90 -3.67
C PRO A 95 2.58 -9.74 -2.86
N LEU A 96 1.72 -8.89 -2.31
CA LEU A 96 2.13 -7.81 -1.41
C LEU A 96 2.68 -8.33 -0.08
N PRO A 97 3.59 -7.60 0.59
CA PRO A 97 3.96 -7.89 1.97
C PRO A 97 2.71 -7.96 2.87
N PRO A 98 2.60 -8.95 3.79
CA PRO A 98 1.42 -9.16 4.63
C PRO A 98 0.92 -7.91 5.37
N LEU A 99 1.85 -7.11 5.90
CA LEU A 99 1.52 -5.84 6.55
C LEU A 99 0.82 -4.86 5.60
N VAL A 100 1.32 -4.69 4.37
CA VAL A 100 0.72 -3.79 3.37
C VAL A 100 -0.67 -4.28 2.98
N SER A 101 -0.84 -5.59 2.81
CA SER A 101 -2.15 -6.20 2.56
C SER A 101 -3.13 -5.94 3.70
N THR A 102 -2.70 -6.14 4.94
CA THR A 102 -3.49 -5.91 6.16
C THR A 102 -3.93 -4.45 6.28
N LEU A 103 -3.01 -3.50 6.10
CA LEU A 103 -3.32 -2.07 6.14
C LEU A 103 -4.45 -1.75 5.14
N ARG A 104 -4.33 -2.19 3.89
CA ARG A 104 -5.34 -1.93 2.84
C ARG A 104 -6.70 -2.53 3.19
N ALA A 105 -6.70 -3.78 3.66
CA ALA A 105 -7.93 -4.49 4.02
C ALA A 105 -8.68 -3.81 5.19
N VAL A 106 -7.96 -3.20 6.14
CA VAL A 106 -8.56 -2.55 7.31
C VAL A 106 -8.95 -1.10 7.02
N PHE A 107 -8.14 -0.34 6.28
CA PHE A 107 -8.47 1.04 5.91
C PHE A 107 -9.66 1.13 4.97
N TYR A 108 -9.73 0.25 3.97
CA TYR A 108 -10.72 0.33 2.91
C TYR A 108 -12.19 0.40 3.40
N PRO A 109 -12.69 -0.50 4.27
CA PRO A 109 -14.09 -0.47 4.69
C PRO A 109 -14.45 0.77 5.52
N GLN A 110 -13.46 1.45 6.10
CA GLN A 110 -13.67 2.68 6.86
C GLN A 110 -13.73 3.91 5.93
N LEU A 111 -12.96 3.90 4.83
CA LEU A 111 -12.86 5.02 3.89
C LEU A 111 -13.91 4.97 2.77
N ALA A 112 -14.32 3.78 2.33
CA ALA A 112 -15.27 3.64 1.22
C ALA A 112 -16.64 4.31 1.48
N PRO A 113 -17.25 4.21 2.69
CA PRO A 113 -18.49 4.92 3.00
C PRO A 113 -18.34 6.45 2.94
N LEU A 114 -17.21 6.98 3.41
CA LEU A 114 -16.90 8.41 3.37
C LEU A 114 -16.79 8.91 1.93
N ALA A 115 -16.02 8.21 1.10
CA ALA A 115 -15.89 8.53 -0.32
C ALA A 115 -17.25 8.46 -1.05
N ASN A 116 -18.11 7.49 -0.71
CA ASN A 116 -19.45 7.40 -1.26
C ASN A 116 -20.35 8.57 -0.83
N CYS A 117 -20.24 9.04 0.41
CA CYS A 117 -20.96 10.22 0.90
C CYS A 117 -20.51 11.48 0.15
N TRP A 118 -19.22 11.65 -0.08
CA TRP A 118 -18.70 12.74 -0.91
C TRP A 118 -19.22 12.67 -2.33
N ASN A 119 -19.16 11.50 -2.97
CA ASN A 119 -19.69 11.32 -4.32
C ASN A 119 -21.18 11.65 -4.41
N GLU A 120 -21.97 11.35 -3.37
CA GLU A 120 -23.37 11.75 -3.31
C GLU A 120 -23.55 13.27 -3.26
N ARG A 121 -22.86 13.96 -2.33
CA ARG A 121 -22.89 15.43 -2.20
C ARG A 121 -22.44 16.13 -3.48
N LEU A 122 -21.43 15.58 -4.16
CA LEU A 122 -20.86 16.08 -5.41
C LEU A 122 -21.62 15.62 -6.66
N ARG A 123 -22.70 14.83 -6.51
CA ARG A 123 -23.49 14.27 -7.62
C ARG A 123 -22.66 13.43 -8.61
N VAL A 124 -21.60 12.80 -8.13
CA VAL A 124 -20.81 11.80 -8.85
C VAL A 124 -21.50 10.45 -8.73
N ALA A 125 -21.75 9.76 -9.83
CA ALA A 125 -22.52 8.50 -9.84
C ALA A 125 -21.75 7.29 -9.29
N VAL A 126 -20.41 7.34 -9.27
CA VAL A 126 -19.55 6.22 -8.86
C VAL A 126 -19.78 5.86 -7.39
N ARG A 127 -19.92 4.55 -7.11
CA ARG A 127 -20.00 4.01 -5.74
C ARG A 127 -19.00 2.89 -5.53
N TYR A 128 -18.16 3.07 -4.51
CA TYR A 128 -17.21 2.07 -4.03
C TYR A 128 -17.95 0.97 -3.26
N PRO A 129 -17.64 -0.32 -3.51
CA PRO A 129 -18.24 -1.42 -2.74
C PRO A 129 -17.78 -1.39 -1.28
N SER A 130 -18.49 -2.07 -0.39
CA SER A 130 -18.16 -2.12 1.05
C SER A 130 -16.88 -2.89 1.36
N GLU A 131 -16.49 -3.82 0.48
CA GLU A 131 -15.37 -4.73 0.72
C GLU A 131 -14.22 -4.51 -0.29
N HIS A 132 -12.98 -4.54 0.23
CA HIS A 132 -11.78 -4.31 -0.57
C HIS A 132 -11.59 -5.32 -1.72
N PRO A 133 -11.83 -6.64 -1.53
CA PRO A 133 -11.72 -7.60 -2.62
C PRO A 133 -12.69 -7.34 -3.78
N GLN A 134 -13.89 -6.83 -3.50
CA GLN A 134 -14.87 -6.49 -4.53
C GLN A 134 -14.39 -5.28 -5.36
N PHE A 135 -13.74 -4.31 -4.73
CA PHE A 135 -13.13 -3.20 -5.45
C PHE A 135 -11.97 -3.66 -6.34
N LEU A 136 -11.11 -4.55 -5.83
CA LEU A 136 -10.02 -5.14 -6.62
C LEU A 136 -10.55 -5.91 -7.83
N ALA A 137 -11.63 -6.68 -7.67
CA ALA A 137 -12.27 -7.39 -8.77
C ALA A 137 -12.74 -6.41 -9.87
N ARG A 138 -13.41 -5.32 -9.50
CA ARG A 138 -13.80 -4.25 -10.45
C ARG A 138 -12.60 -3.62 -11.16
N CYS A 139 -11.50 -3.36 -10.44
CA CYS A 139 -10.26 -2.87 -11.04
C CYS A 139 -9.68 -3.87 -12.05
N HIS A 140 -9.66 -5.16 -11.71
CA HIS A 140 -9.16 -6.21 -12.60
C HIS A 140 -10.01 -6.37 -13.85
N GLU A 141 -11.35 -6.31 -13.72
CA GLU A 141 -12.29 -6.29 -14.86
C GLU A 141 -12.04 -5.10 -15.78
N ALA A 142 -11.65 -3.94 -15.21
CA ALA A 142 -11.24 -2.75 -15.96
C ALA A 142 -9.78 -2.79 -16.48
N GLY A 143 -9.08 -3.93 -16.37
CA GLY A 143 -7.70 -4.11 -16.84
C GLY A 143 -6.61 -3.59 -15.90
N GLN A 144 -6.96 -3.06 -14.73
CA GLN A 144 -6.01 -2.57 -13.72
C GLN A 144 -5.54 -3.72 -12.81
N THR A 145 -4.63 -4.56 -13.31
CA THR A 145 -4.21 -5.79 -12.61
C THR A 145 -2.94 -5.66 -11.78
N ARG A 146 -2.25 -4.51 -11.84
CA ARG A 146 -0.98 -4.30 -11.13
C ARG A 146 -1.24 -3.72 -9.73
N PRO A 147 -0.53 -4.16 -8.69
CA PRO A 147 -0.65 -3.56 -7.36
C PRO A 147 -0.24 -2.08 -7.39
N THR A 148 -1.02 -1.21 -6.76
CA THR A 148 -0.71 0.22 -6.67
C THR A 148 0.21 0.64 -5.50
N PRO A 149 0.38 -0.12 -4.40
CA PRO A 149 1.28 0.28 -3.32
C PRO A 149 2.73 0.44 -3.77
N LEU A 150 3.38 1.46 -3.21
CA LEU A 150 4.76 1.82 -3.45
C LEU A 150 5.46 2.23 -2.16
N LEU A 151 6.79 2.22 -2.17
CA LEU A 151 7.62 2.75 -1.09
C LEU A 151 8.55 3.83 -1.67
N LEU A 152 8.53 5.02 -1.09
CA LEU A 152 9.40 6.13 -1.48
C LEU A 152 10.63 6.19 -0.57
N ALA A 153 11.76 6.61 -1.12
CA ALA A 153 12.97 6.94 -0.39
C ALA A 153 13.43 8.35 -0.76
N TYR A 154 13.67 9.15 0.28
CA TYR A 154 14.17 10.52 0.18
C TYR A 154 15.46 10.67 0.98
N GLY A 155 16.48 11.22 0.35
CA GLY A 155 17.68 11.73 1.00
C GLY A 155 17.52 13.20 1.42
N ALA A 156 18.59 13.76 2.00
CA ALA A 156 18.61 15.16 2.36
C ALA A 156 18.46 16.05 1.10
N GLY A 157 17.49 16.96 1.10
CA GLY A 157 17.23 17.86 -0.02
C GLY A 157 16.42 17.27 -1.17
N ASP A 158 16.01 16.00 -1.05
CA ASP A 158 15.04 15.41 -1.96
C ASP A 158 13.62 15.93 -1.67
N TYR A 159 12.76 15.90 -2.70
CA TYR A 159 11.40 16.45 -2.61
C TYR A 159 10.49 15.87 -3.69
N ASN A 160 9.20 15.88 -3.42
CA ASN A 160 8.17 15.65 -4.43
C ASN A 160 7.68 16.99 -4.97
N CYS A 161 7.57 17.12 -6.29
CA CYS A 161 6.92 18.28 -6.90
C CYS A 161 5.44 18.33 -6.50
N LEU A 162 4.87 19.54 -6.44
CA LEU A 162 3.42 19.69 -6.31
C LEU A 162 2.74 19.10 -7.55
N HIS A 163 1.85 18.14 -7.34
CA HIS A 163 1.06 17.50 -8.37
C HIS A 163 -0.27 17.02 -7.80
N GLN A 164 -1.16 16.61 -8.69
CA GLN A 164 -2.37 15.88 -8.35
C GLN A 164 -2.20 14.44 -8.87
N ASP A 165 -2.49 13.45 -8.01
CA ASP A 165 -2.50 12.04 -8.42
C ASP A 165 -3.55 11.81 -9.52
N LEU A 166 -3.23 10.91 -10.45
CA LEU A 166 -4.06 10.54 -11.61
C LEU A 166 -5.12 9.50 -11.28
#